data_AF-A0A267GSR4-F1
#
_entry.id   AF-A0A267GSR4-F1
#
_cell.length_a   1.000
_cell.length_b   1.000
_cell.length_c   1.000
_cell.angle_alpha   90.00
_cell.angle_beta   90.00
_cell.angle_gamma   90.00
#
_symmetry.space_group_name_H-M   'P 1'
#
loop_
_entity.id
_entity.type
_entity.pdbx_description
1 polymer ?
#
loop_
_entity_poly.entity_id
_entity_poly.type
_entity_poly.pdbx_seq_one_letter_code
_entity_poly.pdbx_strand_id
1 'polypeptide(L)'
;MIKFVLCTTVMVVNFVLHCITSSAFAMVPMQLHNELAAANHQVPIKVLDSPHNYFQQQQQQQQQQRPQQPKKPVTAKPPSGPARLISGLFGRCYSTQVGAQYEYTLCPFDNATQRDVVYRALDGFHGVIGVWDGWLVDHSGANESRLVAMAMPNGVPCGHGRDSRRTLVELACSRATRLASVVESPVCQYKMLLETPLACQSVTGSKSMQVYPSLTERQRSVWDALYTMRHRGLLNASSYELLLDNLLFRVGLLSDTRKFPKQVKSSATPAYSTELVVSAAFTEASVEANTKSPSELASLVEQMKALQQLYARQNNGRQQP
;
A
#
# COMPACT_ATOMS: atom_id res chain seq x y z
N MET A 1 -8.06 -90.97 -7.93
CA MET A 1 -8.42 -90.28 -6.66
C MET A 1 -8.89 -88.88 -7.08
N ILE A 2 -10.13 -88.41 -6.84
CA ILE A 2 -10.81 -88.16 -5.54
C ILE A 2 -10.02 -87.08 -4.77
N LYS A 3 -10.53 -85.86 -4.48
CA LYS A 3 -11.91 -85.32 -4.54
C LYS A 3 -11.95 -83.77 -4.73
N PHE A 4 -12.95 -83.27 -5.48
CA PHE A 4 -13.92 -82.17 -5.24
C PHE A 4 -13.47 -80.74 -4.79
N VAL A 5 -13.96 -79.58 -5.30
CA VAL A 5 -15.29 -79.07 -5.82
C VAL A 5 -16.19 -78.52 -4.69
N LEU A 6 -16.66 -77.24 -4.69
CA LEU A 6 -17.78 -76.64 -5.47
C LEU A 6 -17.83 -75.06 -5.40
N CYS A 7 -18.77 -74.42 -6.14
CA CYS A 7 -19.39 -73.06 -5.97
C CYS A 7 -18.63 -71.75 -6.35
N THR A 8 -19.24 -70.70 -6.95
CA THR A 8 -20.48 -70.48 -7.78
C THR A 8 -20.41 -69.06 -8.42
N THR A 9 -20.52 -68.84 -9.75
CA THR A 9 -21.73 -68.45 -10.57
C THR A 9 -22.48 -67.18 -10.11
N VAL A 10 -23.09 -66.29 -10.93
CA VAL A 10 -23.62 -66.30 -12.34
C VAL A 10 -23.28 -64.93 -13.00
N MET A 11 -23.09 -64.64 -14.32
CA MET A 11 -23.34 -65.21 -15.67
C MET A 11 -24.61 -64.80 -16.48
N VAL A 12 -24.49 -63.69 -17.26
CA VAL A 12 -25.04 -63.49 -18.65
C VAL A 12 -26.57 -63.30 -18.87
N VAL A 13 -27.11 -62.57 -19.88
CA VAL A 13 -26.76 -61.30 -20.59
C VAL A 13 -27.93 -60.82 -21.51
N ASN A 14 -27.85 -59.59 -22.05
CA ASN A 14 -28.51 -59.03 -23.27
C ASN A 14 -29.98 -58.51 -23.29
N PHE A 15 -30.11 -57.31 -23.89
CA PHE A 15 -31.08 -56.83 -24.91
C PHE A 15 -32.62 -57.13 -24.82
N VAL A 16 -33.37 -56.02 -24.64
CA VAL A 16 -34.47 -55.52 -25.54
C VAL A 16 -35.91 -56.09 -25.45
N LEU A 17 -36.86 -55.13 -25.53
CA LEU A 17 -38.28 -55.18 -25.94
C LEU A 17 -39.42 -55.46 -24.93
N HIS A 18 -40.43 -54.58 -25.02
CA HIS A 18 -41.85 -54.63 -24.63
C HIS A 18 -42.47 -55.95 -24.09
N CYS A 19 -43.26 -55.86 -23.01
CA CYS A 19 -44.73 -55.93 -23.11
C CYS A 19 -45.52 -55.71 -21.80
N ILE A 20 -46.58 -54.87 -21.90
CA ILE A 20 -47.96 -55.03 -21.39
C ILE A 20 -48.20 -55.83 -20.08
N THR A 21 -48.81 -55.17 -19.08
CA THR A 21 -50.01 -55.70 -18.37
C THR A 21 -50.76 -54.57 -17.65
N SER A 22 -52.09 -54.69 -17.54
CA SER A 22 -52.98 -53.65 -17.01
C SER A 22 -53.29 -53.80 -15.52
N SER A 23 -53.46 -52.69 -14.81
CA SER A 23 -54.25 -52.67 -13.56
C SER A 23 -54.90 -51.30 -13.29
N ALA A 24 -56.20 -51.36 -12.96
CA ALA A 24 -57.03 -50.35 -12.28
C ALA A 24 -56.88 -48.84 -12.63
N PHE A 25 -57.75 -48.34 -13.52
CA PHE A 25 -58.28 -46.97 -13.40
C PHE A 25 -59.29 -46.92 -12.23
N ALA A 26 -59.05 -46.09 -11.21
CA ALA A 26 -60.06 -45.75 -10.19
C ALA A 26 -59.81 -44.37 -9.55
N MET A 27 -60.62 -43.41 -9.99
CA MET A 27 -60.82 -42.02 -9.53
C MET A 27 -60.24 -41.57 -8.16
N VAL A 28 -59.51 -40.44 -8.20
CA VAL A 28 -59.51 -39.40 -7.14
C VAL A 28 -59.75 -38.06 -7.85
N PRO A 29 -60.68 -37.19 -7.39
CA PRO A 29 -61.25 -36.14 -8.25
C PRO A 29 -60.39 -34.88 -8.40
N MET A 30 -60.48 -34.23 -9.57
CA MET A 30 -60.12 -32.83 -9.74
C MET A 30 -61.06 -31.93 -8.94
N GLN A 31 -60.59 -31.34 -7.85
CA GLN A 31 -61.34 -30.29 -7.14
C GLN A 31 -61.08 -28.93 -7.80
N LEU A 32 -62.02 -28.55 -8.67
CA LEU A 32 -62.05 -27.28 -9.40
C LEU A 32 -62.30 -26.09 -8.43
N HIS A 33 -61.26 -25.61 -7.75
CA HIS A 33 -61.35 -24.39 -6.95
C HIS A 33 -61.25 -23.15 -7.83
N ASN A 34 -62.35 -22.39 -7.87
CA ASN A 34 -62.56 -21.25 -8.75
C ASN A 34 -62.06 -19.94 -8.11
N GLU A 35 -60.74 -19.77 -8.02
CA GLU A 35 -60.12 -18.53 -7.55
C GLU A 35 -60.06 -17.49 -8.69
N LEU A 36 -60.79 -16.38 -8.53
CA LEU A 36 -60.73 -15.23 -9.45
C LEU A 36 -59.44 -14.42 -9.23
N ALA A 37 -58.31 -14.98 -9.67
CA ALA A 37 -57.05 -14.24 -9.81
C ALA A 37 -57.18 -13.19 -10.93
N ALA A 38 -57.76 -12.04 -10.59
CA ALA A 38 -57.96 -10.92 -11.52
C ALA A 38 -56.60 -10.47 -12.08
N ALA A 39 -56.39 -10.70 -13.39
CA ALA A 39 -55.19 -10.30 -14.10
C ALA A 39 -55.16 -8.78 -14.30
N ASN A 40 -54.88 -8.05 -13.21
CA ASN A 40 -54.68 -6.61 -13.19
C ASN A 40 -53.42 -6.24 -13.99
N HIS A 41 -53.59 -6.11 -15.31
CA HIS A 41 -52.50 -5.82 -16.24
C HIS A 41 -52.16 -4.32 -16.23
N GLN A 42 -51.79 -3.82 -15.06
CA GLN A 42 -51.24 -2.48 -14.87
C GLN A 42 -49.87 -2.39 -15.54
N VAL A 43 -49.88 -2.04 -16.82
CA VAL A 43 -48.72 -1.43 -17.49
C VAL A 43 -48.30 -0.23 -16.62
N PRO A 44 -47.09 -0.20 -16.06
CA PRO A 44 -46.67 0.90 -15.21
C PRO A 44 -46.47 2.13 -16.10
N ILE A 45 -47.49 2.99 -16.15
CA ILE A 45 -47.39 4.33 -16.73
C ILE A 45 -46.33 5.07 -15.92
N LYS A 46 -45.11 5.10 -16.44
CA LYS A 46 -44.10 6.04 -15.96
C LYS A 46 -44.66 7.43 -16.19
N VAL A 47 -45.12 8.07 -15.12
CA VAL A 47 -45.46 9.49 -15.09
C VAL A 47 -44.27 10.20 -15.74
N LEU A 48 -44.53 10.92 -16.84
CA LEU A 48 -43.48 11.68 -17.49
C LEU A 48 -43.03 12.75 -16.49
N ASP A 49 -41.80 12.58 -15.98
CA ASP A 49 -41.21 13.48 -15.00
C ASP A 49 -41.35 14.92 -15.48
N SER A 50 -41.64 15.83 -14.55
CA SER A 50 -41.70 17.27 -14.83
C SER A 50 -40.50 17.66 -15.70
N PRO A 51 -40.65 18.51 -16.75
CA PRO A 51 -39.53 18.93 -17.57
C PRO A 51 -38.34 19.43 -16.74
N HIS A 52 -38.63 20.05 -15.59
CA HIS A 52 -37.63 20.47 -14.61
C HIS A 52 -36.85 19.27 -14.01
N ASN A 53 -37.54 18.24 -13.53
CA ASN A 53 -36.93 17.01 -13.00
C ASN A 53 -36.09 16.29 -14.06
N TYR A 54 -36.61 16.19 -15.28
CA TYR A 54 -35.90 15.54 -16.39
C TYR A 54 -34.59 16.27 -16.74
N PHE A 55 -34.64 17.61 -16.88
CA PHE A 55 -33.43 18.42 -17.08
C PHE A 55 -32.47 18.32 -15.89
N GLN A 56 -32.96 18.27 -14.66
CA GLN A 56 -32.11 18.17 -13.47
C GLN A 56 -31.44 16.80 -13.36
N GLN A 57 -32.14 15.70 -13.70
CA GLN A 57 -31.53 14.36 -13.82
C GLN A 57 -30.49 14.32 -14.95
N GLN A 58 -30.77 14.89 -16.13
CA GLN A 58 -29.78 14.99 -17.21
C GLN A 58 -28.53 15.77 -16.78
N GLN A 59 -28.69 16.90 -16.09
CA GLN A 59 -27.55 17.68 -15.58
C GLN A 59 -26.74 16.89 -14.54
N GLN A 60 -27.38 16.15 -13.62
CA GLN A 60 -26.68 15.29 -12.67
C GLN A 60 -25.93 14.14 -13.37
N GLN A 61 -26.53 13.51 -14.38
CA GLN A 61 -25.87 12.48 -15.18
C GLN A 61 -24.68 13.04 -15.98
N GLN A 62 -24.83 14.21 -16.61
CA GLN A 62 -23.73 14.90 -17.31
C GLN A 62 -22.59 15.31 -16.36
N GLN A 63 -22.89 15.70 -15.11
CA GLN A 63 -21.86 15.98 -14.12
C GLN A 63 -21.10 14.72 -13.67
N GLN A 64 -21.78 13.57 -13.56
CA GLN A 64 -21.14 12.28 -13.29
C GLN A 64 -20.34 11.73 -14.49
N GLN A 65 -20.80 12.03 -15.72
CA GLN A 65 -20.16 11.63 -16.97
C GLN A 65 -19.15 12.65 -17.52
N ARG A 66 -18.85 13.73 -16.79
CA ARG A 66 -17.84 14.72 -17.22
C ARG A 66 -16.52 13.99 -17.48
N PRO A 67 -16.00 13.98 -18.74
CA PRO A 67 -14.79 13.24 -19.04
C PRO A 67 -13.65 13.75 -18.16
N GLN A 68 -13.10 12.88 -17.29
CA GLN A 68 -11.89 13.23 -16.57
C GLN A 68 -10.80 13.47 -17.62
N GLN A 69 -10.33 14.71 -17.74
CA GLN A 69 -9.21 15.03 -18.62
C GLN A 69 -8.09 14.03 -18.34
N PRO A 70 -7.47 13.42 -19.38
CA PRO A 70 -6.49 12.37 -19.19
C PRO A 70 -5.33 12.92 -18.34
N LYS A 71 -5.28 12.49 -17.08
CA LYS A 71 -4.25 12.91 -16.12
C LYS A 71 -2.91 12.55 -16.75
N LYS A 72 -2.03 13.54 -16.91
CA LYS A 72 -0.69 13.31 -17.50
C LYS A 72 -0.04 12.12 -16.79
N PRO A 73 0.57 11.16 -17.52
CA PRO A 73 1.25 10.02 -16.91
C PRO A 73 2.22 10.48 -15.83
N VAL A 74 2.10 9.92 -14.63
CA VAL A 74 2.98 10.27 -13.52
C VAL A 74 4.33 9.63 -13.79
N THR A 75 5.39 10.44 -13.86
CA THR A 75 6.77 9.97 -13.99
C THR A 75 7.32 9.55 -12.65
N ALA A 76 8.25 8.58 -12.65
CA ALA A 76 9.02 8.23 -11.47
C ALA A 76 9.78 9.45 -10.91
N LYS A 77 9.94 9.51 -9.58
CA LYS A 77 10.92 10.43 -8.96
C LYS A 77 12.35 9.95 -9.29
N PRO A 78 13.40 10.79 -9.13
CA PRO A 78 14.78 10.31 -9.19
C PRO A 78 15.03 9.11 -8.24
N PRO A 79 15.89 8.14 -8.62
CA PRO A 79 16.32 7.08 -7.71
C PRO A 79 17.01 7.64 -6.46
N SER A 80 16.69 7.11 -5.28
CA SER A 80 17.20 7.60 -3.99
C SER A 80 17.47 6.47 -3.00
N GLY A 81 18.34 6.71 -2.02
CA GLY A 81 18.75 5.74 -1.01
C GLY A 81 20.12 5.08 -1.27
N PRO A 82 20.41 3.93 -0.64
CA PRO A 82 21.72 3.28 -0.67
C PRO A 82 22.25 3.07 -2.09
N ALA A 83 23.41 3.64 -2.39
CA ALA A 83 24.00 3.64 -3.74
C ALA A 83 24.15 2.23 -4.34
N ARG A 84 24.40 1.20 -3.51
CA ARG A 84 24.47 -0.22 -3.93
C ARG A 84 23.14 -0.80 -4.39
N LEU A 85 22.00 -0.31 -3.87
CA LEU A 85 20.67 -0.70 -4.36
C LEU A 85 20.38 -0.02 -5.69
N ILE A 86 20.67 1.29 -5.80
CA ILE A 86 20.48 2.06 -7.03
C ILE A 86 21.31 1.47 -8.17
N SER A 87 22.64 1.35 -8.04
CA SER A 87 23.50 0.85 -9.11
C SER A 87 23.30 -0.64 -9.44
N GLY A 88 22.72 -1.41 -8.51
CA GLY A 88 22.46 -2.83 -8.70
C GLY A 88 21.09 -3.18 -9.29
N LEU A 89 20.10 -2.27 -9.23
CA LEU A 89 18.71 -2.52 -9.62
C LEU A 89 18.12 -1.50 -10.61
N PHE A 90 18.58 -0.24 -10.63
CA PHE A 90 18.04 0.77 -11.55
C PHE A 90 18.35 0.42 -13.01
N GLY A 91 17.40 0.67 -13.91
CA GLY A 91 17.51 0.30 -15.32
C GLY A 91 17.45 -1.22 -15.59
N ARG A 92 17.06 -2.02 -14.59
CA ARG A 92 16.82 -3.47 -14.72
C ARG A 92 15.37 -3.78 -14.40
N CYS A 93 14.81 -4.77 -15.08
CA CYS A 93 13.44 -5.21 -14.87
C CYS A 93 13.38 -6.71 -14.59
N TYR A 94 12.43 -7.12 -13.75
CA TYR A 94 12.26 -8.49 -13.27
C TYR A 94 10.79 -8.89 -13.43
N SER A 95 10.54 -9.96 -14.18
CA SER A 95 9.18 -10.43 -14.48
C SER A 95 8.89 -11.77 -13.79
N THR A 96 7.63 -12.00 -13.44
CA THR A 96 7.14 -13.30 -12.97
C THR A 96 5.69 -13.50 -13.43
N GLN A 97 5.28 -14.76 -13.60
CA GLN A 97 3.91 -15.11 -13.95
C GLN A 97 3.19 -15.68 -12.72
N VAL A 98 1.93 -15.27 -12.51
CA VAL A 98 1.10 -15.69 -11.39
C VAL A 98 -0.15 -16.38 -11.93
N GLY A 99 -0.27 -17.67 -11.65
CA GLY A 99 -1.18 -18.55 -12.38
C GLY A 99 -0.81 -18.65 -13.86
N ALA A 100 -1.79 -18.91 -14.72
CA ALA A 100 -1.60 -18.90 -16.17
C ALA A 100 -1.94 -17.55 -16.84
N GLN A 101 -2.57 -16.62 -16.10
CA GLN A 101 -3.22 -15.44 -16.70
C GLN A 101 -2.39 -14.15 -16.66
N TYR A 102 -1.58 -13.91 -15.63
CA TYR A 102 -0.94 -12.61 -15.44
C TYR A 102 0.58 -12.68 -15.38
N GLU A 103 1.22 -11.88 -16.22
CA GLU A 103 2.63 -11.53 -16.18
C GLU A 103 2.77 -10.18 -15.46
N TYR A 104 3.55 -10.16 -14.37
CA TYR A 104 3.90 -8.96 -13.63
C TYR A 104 5.36 -8.61 -13.88
N THR A 105 5.66 -7.34 -14.13
CA THR A 105 7.03 -6.86 -14.30
C THR A 105 7.32 -5.70 -13.36
N LEU A 106 8.49 -5.73 -12.73
CA LEU A 106 8.99 -4.71 -11.82
C LEU A 106 10.32 -4.15 -12.33
N CYS A 107 10.38 -2.83 -12.55
CA CYS A 107 11.60 -2.09 -12.84
C CYS A 107 11.91 -1.17 -11.64
N PRO A 108 12.81 -1.56 -10.71
CA PRO A 108 13.07 -0.79 -9.49
C PRO A 108 13.53 0.64 -9.77
N PHE A 109 13.02 1.58 -8.96
CA PHE A 109 13.16 3.04 -9.11
C PHE A 109 12.51 3.65 -10.37
N ASP A 110 11.71 2.87 -11.11
CA ASP A 110 10.88 3.37 -12.23
C ASP A 110 9.40 3.01 -11.99
N ASN A 111 8.96 1.83 -12.42
CA ASN A 111 7.55 1.43 -12.36
C ASN A 111 7.37 -0.09 -12.23
N ALA A 112 6.12 -0.49 -11.95
CA ALA A 112 5.66 -1.87 -11.99
C ALA A 112 4.46 -1.97 -12.93
N THR A 113 4.38 -3.04 -13.73
CA THR A 113 3.29 -3.32 -14.68
C THR A 113 2.65 -4.68 -14.45
N GLN A 114 1.41 -4.79 -14.91
CA GLN A 114 0.65 -6.03 -15.03
C GLN A 114 0.24 -6.18 -16.50
N ARG A 115 0.31 -7.41 -17.00
CA ARG A 115 -0.09 -7.80 -18.34
C ARG A 115 -0.86 -9.11 -18.27
N ASP A 116 -2.06 -9.15 -18.84
CA ASP A 116 -2.74 -10.40 -19.14
C ASP A 116 -2.06 -11.09 -20.33
N VAL A 117 -1.81 -12.40 -20.20
CA VAL A 117 -1.14 -13.24 -21.19
C VAL A 117 -2.04 -14.37 -21.74
N VAL A 118 -3.25 -14.54 -21.20
CA VAL A 118 -4.27 -15.47 -21.75
C VAL A 118 -5.04 -14.79 -22.87
N TYR A 119 -5.50 -13.56 -22.63
CA TYR A 119 -6.11 -12.77 -23.69
C TYR A 119 -5.01 -12.19 -24.59
N ARG A 120 -5.15 -12.37 -25.91
CA ARG A 120 -4.20 -11.79 -26.87
C ARG A 120 -4.25 -10.26 -26.77
N ALA A 121 -3.16 -9.59 -27.19
CA ALA A 121 -2.81 -8.22 -26.84
C ALA A 121 -3.76 -7.08 -27.29
N LEU A 122 -4.97 -7.41 -27.77
CA LEU A 122 -6.07 -6.47 -28.04
C LEU A 122 -7.10 -6.42 -26.90
N ASP A 123 -7.32 -7.54 -26.20
CA ASP A 123 -8.42 -7.71 -25.25
C ASP A 123 -7.95 -7.81 -23.77
N GLY A 124 -6.67 -8.15 -23.56
CA GLY A 124 -6.09 -8.33 -22.23
C GLY A 124 -5.71 -7.02 -21.52
N PHE A 125 -5.87 -6.96 -20.20
CA PHE A 125 -5.43 -5.81 -19.42
C PHE A 125 -3.90 -5.68 -19.45
N HIS A 126 -3.40 -4.54 -19.91
CA HIS A 126 -2.00 -4.15 -19.80
C HIS A 126 -1.90 -2.74 -19.24
N GLY A 127 -1.13 -2.56 -18.17
CA GLY A 127 -1.00 -1.23 -17.55
C GLY A 127 0.00 -1.16 -16.41
N VAL A 128 0.40 0.08 -16.08
CA VAL A 128 1.25 0.42 -14.94
C VAL A 128 0.45 0.30 -13.65
N ILE A 129 0.87 -0.59 -12.75
CA ILE A 129 0.22 -0.83 -11.44
C ILE A 129 0.91 -0.11 -10.28
N GLY A 130 1.99 0.61 -10.56
CA GLY A 130 2.64 1.54 -9.64
C GLY A 130 3.80 2.28 -10.30
N VAL A 131 4.07 3.51 -9.85
CA VAL A 131 5.22 4.33 -10.25
C VAL A 131 5.96 4.82 -9.02
N TRP A 132 7.30 4.71 -9.03
CA TRP A 132 8.22 5.02 -7.94
C TRP A 132 8.06 6.45 -7.38
N ASP A 133 7.77 6.52 -6.08
CA ASP A 133 7.61 7.76 -5.30
C ASP A 133 8.65 7.88 -4.17
N GLY A 134 9.21 6.78 -3.68
CA GLY A 134 10.21 6.77 -2.62
C GLY A 134 10.16 5.48 -1.80
N TRP A 135 10.87 5.46 -0.67
CA TRP A 135 10.84 4.37 0.29
C TRP A 135 9.74 4.55 1.33
N LEU A 136 9.29 3.43 1.90
CA LEU A 136 8.76 3.38 3.27
C LEU A 136 9.91 3.10 4.24
N VAL A 137 9.90 3.79 5.38
CA VAL A 137 10.93 3.70 6.43
C VAL A 137 10.28 3.21 7.73
N ASP A 138 11.01 2.41 8.50
CA ASP A 138 10.69 2.11 9.90
C ASP A 138 11.73 2.76 10.82
N HIS A 139 11.24 3.41 11.87
CA HIS A 139 12.02 4.09 12.89
C HIS A 139 12.05 3.33 14.23
N SER A 140 11.37 2.19 14.33
CA SER A 140 11.23 1.42 15.59
C SER A 140 12.55 0.85 16.16
N GLY A 141 13.59 0.72 15.33
CA GLY A 141 14.91 0.28 15.76
C GLY A 141 15.58 1.34 16.62
N ALA A 142 15.89 1.01 17.88
CA ALA A 142 16.28 1.95 18.95
C ALA A 142 17.25 3.09 18.55
N ASN A 143 18.25 2.80 17.70
CA ASN A 143 19.18 3.79 17.12
C ASN A 143 19.31 3.65 15.58
N GLU A 144 18.43 2.91 14.90
CA GLU A 144 18.61 2.52 13.50
C GLU A 144 17.30 2.49 12.69
N SER A 145 17.09 3.50 11.84
CA SER A 145 15.99 3.48 10.88
C SER A 145 16.34 2.69 9.61
N ARG A 146 15.37 1.93 9.11
CA ARG A 146 15.51 1.00 7.98
C ARG A 146 14.55 1.29 6.85
N LEU A 147 15.00 1.05 5.63
CA LEU A 147 14.14 0.92 4.46
C LEU A 147 13.32 -0.38 4.60
N VAL A 148 12.01 -0.28 4.40
CA VAL A 148 11.07 -1.42 4.51
C VAL A 148 10.63 -1.90 3.12
N ALA A 149 10.16 -0.97 2.29
CA ALA A 149 9.63 -1.28 0.97
C ALA A 149 9.81 -0.10 0.00
N MET A 150 9.89 -0.37 -1.29
CA MET A 150 9.72 0.65 -2.33
C MET A 150 8.23 0.96 -2.47
N ALA A 151 7.87 2.23 -2.40
CA ALA A 151 6.52 2.71 -2.57
C ALA A 151 6.28 3.18 -4.01
N MET A 152 5.31 2.55 -4.66
CA MET A 152 4.91 2.83 -6.04
C MET A 152 3.40 3.14 -6.14
N PRO A 153 2.92 4.29 -5.61
CA PRO A 153 1.50 4.58 -5.44
C PRO A 153 0.74 5.07 -6.68
N ASN A 154 1.44 5.51 -7.73
CA ASN A 154 0.82 6.30 -8.81
C ASN A 154 0.52 5.45 -10.08
N GLY A 155 -0.09 4.27 -9.93
CA GLY A 155 -0.50 3.41 -11.06
C GLY A 155 -1.82 3.84 -11.73
N VAL A 156 -2.25 3.10 -12.75
CA VAL A 156 -3.46 3.42 -13.53
C VAL A 156 -4.74 3.34 -12.67
N PRO A 157 -5.78 4.15 -12.97
CA PRO A 157 -7.00 4.19 -12.18
C PRO A 157 -7.73 2.85 -12.10
N CYS A 158 -8.51 2.67 -11.02
CA CYS A 158 -9.39 1.53 -10.81
C CYS A 158 -10.69 1.96 -10.10
N GLY A 159 -11.62 1.04 -9.85
CA GLY A 159 -12.85 1.32 -9.08
C GLY A 159 -13.67 2.49 -9.64
N HIS A 160 -13.97 2.45 -10.95
CA HIS A 160 -14.58 3.55 -11.70
C HIS A 160 -13.81 4.90 -11.63
N GLY A 161 -12.49 4.83 -11.48
CA GLY A 161 -11.61 6.01 -11.40
C GLY A 161 -11.61 6.73 -10.05
N ARG A 162 -12.18 6.12 -9.00
CA ARG A 162 -12.20 6.67 -7.63
C ARG A 162 -10.91 6.42 -6.86
N ASP A 163 -10.12 5.43 -7.28
CA ASP A 163 -8.86 5.04 -6.66
C ASP A 163 -7.81 4.72 -7.76
N SER A 164 -6.55 4.55 -7.37
CA SER A 164 -5.43 4.26 -8.28
C SER A 164 -4.69 3.00 -7.83
N ARG A 165 -4.23 2.20 -8.80
CA ARG A 165 -3.40 1.02 -8.49
C ARG A 165 -2.11 1.45 -7.80
N ARG A 166 -1.74 0.73 -6.74
CA ARG A 166 -0.53 1.01 -5.97
C ARG A 166 0.21 -0.28 -5.63
N THR A 167 1.53 -0.23 -5.78
CA THR A 167 2.42 -1.36 -5.49
C THR A 167 3.35 -1.02 -4.32
N LEU A 168 3.57 -1.99 -3.44
CA LEU A 168 4.64 -2.02 -2.45
C LEU A 168 5.62 -3.13 -2.81
N VAL A 169 6.91 -2.83 -2.87
CA VAL A 169 7.97 -3.83 -3.14
C VAL A 169 8.80 -4.04 -1.89
N GLU A 170 8.66 -5.19 -1.25
CA GLU A 170 9.50 -5.62 -0.13
C GLU A 170 10.77 -6.29 -0.70
N LEU A 171 11.94 -6.05 -0.09
CA LEU A 171 13.23 -6.58 -0.57
C LEU A 171 13.75 -7.68 0.37
N ALA A 172 14.03 -8.86 -0.17
CA ALA A 172 14.52 -10.01 0.59
C ALA A 172 15.95 -10.41 0.18
N CYS A 173 16.77 -10.80 1.15
CA CYS A 173 18.10 -11.36 0.88
C CYS A 173 17.99 -12.73 0.19
N SER A 174 18.64 -12.87 -0.97
CA SER A 174 18.71 -14.11 -1.75
C SER A 174 20.03 -14.22 -2.51
N ARG A 175 20.33 -15.38 -3.11
CA ARG A 175 21.55 -15.58 -3.91
C ARG A 175 21.45 -14.99 -5.33
N ALA A 176 20.23 -14.80 -5.84
CA ALA A 176 19.97 -14.22 -7.16
C ALA A 176 18.98 -13.05 -7.04
N THR A 177 18.95 -12.15 -8.03
CA THR A 177 17.89 -11.13 -8.12
C THR A 177 16.71 -11.65 -8.95
N ARG A 178 15.51 -11.70 -8.37
CA ARG A 178 14.27 -12.13 -9.04
C ARG A 178 13.03 -11.56 -8.37
N LEU A 179 11.98 -11.33 -9.14
CA LEU A 179 10.63 -11.08 -8.61
C LEU A 179 10.05 -12.42 -8.13
N ALA A 180 10.11 -12.68 -6.83
CA ALA A 180 9.85 -14.00 -6.25
C ALA A 180 8.36 -14.27 -6.05
N SER A 181 7.56 -13.25 -5.76
CA SER A 181 6.10 -13.35 -5.68
C SER A 181 5.43 -12.00 -5.90
N VAL A 182 4.15 -12.07 -6.31
CA VAL A 182 3.22 -10.93 -6.34
C VAL A 182 1.91 -11.36 -5.70
N VAL A 183 1.38 -10.55 -4.80
CA VAL A 183 0.09 -10.75 -4.13
C VAL A 183 -0.81 -9.55 -4.45
N GLU A 184 -1.91 -9.80 -5.14
CA GLU A 184 -2.96 -8.81 -5.43
C GLU A 184 -4.02 -8.85 -4.32
N SER A 185 -4.43 -7.67 -3.84
CA SER A 185 -5.56 -7.46 -2.94
C SER A 185 -6.72 -6.84 -3.72
N PRO A 186 -8.00 -7.19 -3.44
CA PRO A 186 -9.17 -6.68 -4.17
C PRO A 186 -9.28 -5.15 -4.27
N VAL A 187 -8.58 -4.42 -3.40
CA VAL A 187 -8.61 -2.94 -3.31
C VAL A 187 -7.42 -2.32 -4.06
N CYS A 188 -7.16 -2.79 -5.29
CA CYS A 188 -6.16 -2.29 -6.24
C CYS A 188 -4.73 -2.18 -5.68
N GLN A 189 -4.38 -3.11 -4.79
CA GLN A 189 -3.14 -3.08 -4.02
C GLN A 189 -2.30 -4.31 -4.29
N TYR A 190 -1.06 -4.09 -4.71
CA TYR A 190 -0.11 -5.13 -5.05
C TYR A 190 1.03 -5.13 -4.03
N LYS A 191 1.36 -6.31 -3.49
CA LYS A 191 2.61 -6.54 -2.77
C LYS A 191 3.53 -7.39 -3.63
N MET A 192 4.75 -6.94 -3.84
CA MET A 192 5.79 -7.64 -4.60
C MET A 192 6.95 -7.99 -3.67
N LEU A 193 7.52 -9.19 -3.84
CA LEU A 193 8.74 -9.59 -3.15
C LEU A 193 9.90 -9.65 -4.14
N LEU A 194 10.82 -8.68 -4.04
CA LEU A 194 12.06 -8.67 -4.81
C LEU A 194 13.15 -9.38 -4.00
N GLU A 195 13.42 -10.63 -4.32
CA GLU A 195 14.63 -11.30 -3.84
C GLU A 195 15.86 -10.67 -4.51
N THR A 196 16.93 -10.40 -3.75
CA THR A 196 18.22 -9.93 -4.28
C THR A 196 19.38 -10.09 -3.29
N PRO A 197 20.61 -10.42 -3.75
CA PRO A 197 21.81 -10.39 -2.90
C PRO A 197 22.18 -8.98 -2.41
N LEU A 198 21.59 -7.93 -2.98
CA LEU A 198 21.82 -6.55 -2.54
C LEU A 198 21.14 -6.23 -1.21
N ALA A 199 20.05 -6.94 -0.88
CA ALA A 199 19.32 -6.83 0.39
C ALA A 199 19.97 -7.66 1.51
N CYS A 200 20.99 -8.47 1.20
CA CYS A 200 21.80 -9.16 2.20
C CYS A 200 22.75 -8.18 2.91
N GLN A 201 23.01 -8.44 4.19
CA GLN A 201 24.10 -7.78 4.92
C GLN A 201 25.43 -8.12 4.24
N SER A 202 26.33 -7.14 4.13
CA SER A 202 27.66 -7.38 3.58
C SER A 202 28.55 -8.17 4.55
N VAL A 203 29.59 -8.81 4.04
CA VAL A 203 30.61 -9.53 4.85
C VAL A 203 31.29 -8.62 5.87
N THR A 204 31.37 -7.30 5.61
CA THR A 204 31.90 -6.27 6.52
C THR A 204 30.84 -5.69 7.47
N GLY A 205 29.69 -6.35 7.65
CA GLY A 205 28.64 -5.94 8.59
C GLY A 205 27.79 -4.74 8.16
N SER A 206 28.12 -4.07 7.05
CA SER A 206 27.29 -2.99 6.50
C SER A 206 25.89 -3.52 6.12
N LYS A 207 24.87 -2.92 6.73
CA LYS A 207 23.45 -3.32 6.59
C LYS A 207 22.84 -2.53 5.43
N SER A 208 22.67 -3.19 4.28
CA SER A 208 22.30 -2.56 3.01
C SER A 208 20.98 -1.78 3.01
N MET A 209 20.07 -2.08 3.94
CA MET A 209 18.76 -1.42 4.09
C MET A 209 18.75 -0.32 5.17
N GLN A 210 19.89 0.12 5.71
CA GLN A 210 19.93 1.25 6.65
C GLN A 210 19.79 2.60 5.93
N VAL A 211 19.06 3.52 6.58
CA VAL A 211 18.87 4.89 6.08
C VAL A 211 20.14 5.73 6.23
N TYR A 212 20.68 5.82 7.46
CA TYR A 212 21.73 6.79 7.81
C TYR A 212 22.99 6.75 6.92
N PRO A 213 23.54 5.58 6.51
CA PRO A 213 24.69 5.51 5.61
C PRO A 213 24.40 5.97 4.16
N SER A 214 23.13 6.10 3.77
CA SER A 214 22.74 6.61 2.44
C SER A 214 22.60 8.14 2.38
N LEU A 215 22.64 8.82 3.54
CA LEU A 215 22.54 10.27 3.65
C LEU A 215 23.91 10.93 3.42
N THR A 216 23.91 12.11 2.81
CA THR A 216 25.11 12.97 2.71
C THR A 216 25.51 13.51 4.08
N GLU A 217 26.76 13.96 4.22
CA GLU A 217 27.28 14.49 5.49
C GLU A 217 26.42 15.62 6.10
N ARG A 218 25.97 16.59 5.27
CA ARG A 218 25.06 17.66 5.71
C ARG A 218 23.71 17.12 6.20
N GLN A 219 23.21 16.04 5.62
CA GLN A 219 21.95 15.41 6.03
C GLN A 219 22.13 14.59 7.31
N ARG A 220 23.28 13.92 7.47
CA ARG A 220 23.66 13.23 8.72
C ARG A 220 23.82 14.22 9.87
N SER A 221 24.46 15.37 9.67
CA SER A 221 24.54 16.43 10.69
C SER A 221 23.17 16.87 11.24
N VAL A 222 22.15 16.99 10.38
CA VAL A 222 20.76 17.27 10.83
C VAL A 222 20.16 16.08 11.59
N TRP A 223 20.39 14.85 11.13
CA TRP A 223 19.99 13.62 11.83
C TRP A 223 20.62 13.52 13.23
N ASP A 224 21.93 13.79 13.34
CA ASP A 224 22.71 13.72 14.57
C ASP A 224 22.22 14.77 15.58
N ALA A 225 21.80 15.95 15.11
CA ALA A 225 21.15 16.98 15.93
C ALA A 225 19.77 16.52 16.44
N LEU A 226 18.92 15.95 15.59
CA LEU A 226 17.62 15.38 15.99
C LEU A 226 17.79 14.27 17.03
N TYR A 227 18.73 13.35 16.80
CA TYR A 227 19.09 12.26 17.71
C TYR A 227 19.62 12.79 19.05
N THR A 228 20.50 13.79 19.03
CA THR A 228 21.02 14.46 20.23
C THR A 228 19.90 15.13 21.03
N MET A 229 18.97 15.82 20.38
CA MET A 229 17.81 16.42 21.06
C MET A 229 16.88 15.36 21.65
N ARG A 230 16.67 14.23 20.95
CA ARG A 230 15.91 13.08 21.46
C ARG A 230 16.55 12.46 22.70
N HIS A 231 17.87 12.23 22.68
CA HIS A 231 18.61 11.70 23.84
C HIS A 231 18.70 12.67 25.03
N ARG A 232 18.72 13.99 24.79
CA ARG A 232 18.66 15.01 25.85
C ARG A 232 17.24 15.24 26.40
N GLY A 233 16.25 14.46 25.97
CA GLY A 233 14.85 14.61 26.41
C GLY A 233 14.13 15.83 25.86
N LEU A 234 14.74 16.57 24.92
CA LEU A 234 14.17 17.78 24.30
C LEU A 234 13.12 17.43 23.23
N LEU A 235 13.12 16.19 22.72
CA LEU A 235 12.09 15.65 21.83
C LEU A 235 11.45 14.38 22.42
N ASN A 236 10.13 14.30 22.36
CA ASN A 236 9.40 13.02 22.52
C ASN A 236 9.60 12.14 21.25
N ALA A 237 9.16 10.87 21.31
CA ALA A 237 9.35 9.92 20.21
C ALA A 237 8.66 10.38 18.91
N SER A 238 7.38 10.74 18.96
CA SER A 238 6.61 11.14 17.78
C SER A 238 7.09 12.44 17.14
N SER A 239 7.58 13.40 17.94
CA SER A 239 8.21 14.62 17.42
C SER A 239 9.57 14.34 16.78
N TYR A 240 10.35 13.40 17.31
CA TYR A 240 11.59 12.93 16.66
C TYR A 240 11.27 12.24 15.32
N GLU A 241 10.35 11.28 15.29
CA GLU A 241 9.90 10.58 14.08
C GLU A 241 9.38 11.56 13.01
N LEU A 242 8.51 12.51 13.38
CA LEU A 242 7.95 13.51 12.45
C LEU A 242 9.02 14.41 11.81
N LEU A 243 10.02 14.86 12.59
CA LEU A 243 11.12 15.67 12.07
C LEU A 243 12.07 14.84 11.19
N LEU A 244 12.20 13.55 11.49
CA LEU A 244 13.00 12.60 10.71
C LEU A 244 12.33 12.27 9.37
N ASP A 245 11.02 12.02 9.37
CA ASP A 245 10.19 11.90 8.16
C ASP A 245 10.28 13.18 7.30
N ASN A 246 10.25 14.36 7.92
CA ASN A 246 10.40 15.63 7.18
C ASN A 246 11.77 15.74 6.49
N LEU A 247 12.86 15.41 7.19
CA LEU A 247 14.20 15.34 6.61
C LEU A 247 14.24 14.35 5.44
N LEU A 248 13.73 13.13 5.64
CA LEU A 248 13.76 12.06 4.63
C LEU A 248 12.87 12.34 3.42
N PHE A 249 11.74 13.00 3.60
CA PHE A 249 10.89 13.47 2.50
C PHE A 249 11.56 14.60 1.71
N ARG A 250 12.15 15.60 2.41
CA ARG A 250 12.84 16.74 1.76
C ARG A 250 14.06 16.34 0.94
N VAL A 251 14.73 15.24 1.27
CA VAL A 251 15.86 14.69 0.49
C VAL A 251 15.42 13.68 -0.58
N GLY A 252 14.10 13.48 -0.77
CA GLY A 252 13.56 12.56 -1.77
C GLY A 252 13.71 11.07 -1.44
N LEU A 253 14.02 10.72 -0.18
CA LEU A 253 14.11 9.32 0.25
C LEU A 253 12.73 8.74 0.56
N LEU A 254 11.88 9.50 1.27
CA LEU A 254 10.58 9.02 1.75
C LEU A 254 9.46 9.25 0.73
N SER A 255 8.59 8.25 0.54
CA SER A 255 7.31 8.40 -0.17
C SER A 255 6.26 9.06 0.72
N ASP A 256 5.27 9.74 0.13
CA ASP A 256 4.11 10.19 0.90
C ASP A 256 3.28 8.98 1.38
N THR A 257 3.36 8.69 2.68
CA THR A 257 2.72 7.52 3.31
C THR A 257 1.19 7.58 3.24
N ARG A 258 0.60 8.78 3.08
CA ARG A 258 -0.86 8.97 2.96
C ARG A 258 -1.44 8.38 1.67
N LYS A 259 -0.59 8.08 0.67
CA LYS A 259 -1.00 7.43 -0.58
C LYS A 259 -1.28 5.93 -0.42
N PHE A 260 -0.87 5.34 0.70
CA PHE A 260 -1.14 3.95 1.08
C PHE A 260 -2.11 3.91 2.25
N PRO A 261 -3.08 2.98 2.28
CA PRO A 261 -3.91 2.80 3.47
C PRO A 261 -3.02 2.37 4.65
N LYS A 262 -3.27 2.97 5.81
CA LYS A 262 -2.57 2.60 7.05
C LYS A 262 -2.81 1.12 7.33
N GLN A 263 -1.74 0.31 7.32
CA GLN A 263 -1.75 -0.98 7.99
C GLN A 263 -2.14 -0.73 9.45
N VAL A 264 -3.18 -1.39 9.95
CA VAL A 264 -3.80 -1.05 11.23
C VAL A 264 -2.92 -1.52 12.39
N LYS A 265 -1.96 -0.68 12.77
CA LYS A 265 -1.52 -0.59 14.17
C LYS A 265 -2.59 0.21 14.93
N SER A 266 -3.02 -0.31 16.08
CA SER A 266 -4.15 0.22 16.85
C SER A 266 -3.87 1.57 17.52
N SER A 267 -4.96 2.27 17.87
CA SER A 267 -5.04 3.44 18.77
C SER A 267 -4.14 4.66 18.49
N ALA A 268 -4.73 5.73 17.96
CA ALA A 268 -4.35 7.10 18.31
C ALA A 268 -5.50 8.09 18.00
N THR A 269 -5.88 8.91 18.97
CA THR A 269 -6.71 10.12 18.84
C THR A 269 -6.30 11.12 19.93
N PRO A 270 -6.49 12.44 19.74
CA PRO A 270 -6.47 13.23 18.50
C PRO A 270 -5.25 14.17 18.44
N ALA A 271 -5.21 15.10 17.49
CA ALA A 271 -4.05 15.96 17.22
C ALA A 271 -3.98 17.24 18.09
N TYR A 272 -2.78 17.84 18.15
CA TYR A 272 -2.58 19.25 18.46
C TYR A 272 -1.66 19.89 17.41
N SER A 273 -1.76 21.21 17.22
CA SER A 273 -1.14 21.96 16.10
C SER A 273 0.33 22.35 16.35
N THR A 274 1.16 22.26 15.31
CA THR A 274 2.61 22.56 15.38
C THR A 274 3.14 23.31 14.15
N GLU A 275 2.40 24.29 13.61
CA GLU A 275 2.91 25.13 12.52
C GLU A 275 3.96 26.17 12.97
N LEU A 276 4.00 26.53 14.26
CA LEU A 276 4.77 27.70 14.74
C LEU A 276 6.27 27.48 15.00
N VAL A 277 6.81 26.27 14.82
CA VAL A 277 8.20 25.92 15.19
C VAL A 277 9.14 25.89 13.97
N VAL A 278 8.60 25.77 12.75
CA VAL A 278 9.39 25.49 11.53
C VAL A 278 10.13 26.73 11.00
N SER A 279 9.62 27.94 11.27
CA SER A 279 10.16 29.20 10.74
C SER A 279 11.39 29.73 11.47
N ALA A 280 11.43 29.64 12.80
CA ALA A 280 12.52 30.23 13.61
C ALA A 280 13.86 29.48 13.47
N ALA A 281 13.83 28.15 13.38
CA ALA A 281 15.03 27.33 13.44
C ALA A 281 15.95 27.41 12.20
N PHE A 282 15.49 28.00 11.08
CA PHE A 282 16.22 27.99 9.81
C PHE A 282 17.00 29.28 9.49
N THR A 283 16.68 30.40 10.14
CA THR A 283 17.32 31.71 9.87
C THR A 283 18.58 31.94 10.70
N GLU A 284 18.56 31.66 11.99
CA GLU A 284 19.69 31.96 12.89
C GLU A 284 20.85 30.95 12.78
N ALA A 285 20.53 29.68 12.56
CA ALA A 285 21.49 28.57 12.46
C ALA A 285 22.49 28.69 11.28
N SER A 286 22.26 29.63 10.35
CA SER A 286 23.09 29.83 9.16
C SER A 286 24.14 30.95 9.30
N VAL A 287 24.15 31.70 10.40
CA VAL A 287 25.00 32.92 10.53
C VAL A 287 25.91 32.90 11.77
N GLU A 288 25.42 32.50 12.95
CA GLU A 288 26.25 32.55 14.18
C GLU A 288 27.20 31.35 14.37
N ALA A 289 27.06 30.28 13.57
CA ALA A 289 27.79 29.02 13.75
C ALA A 289 29.31 29.10 13.48
N ASN A 290 29.85 30.29 13.14
CA ASN A 290 31.21 30.44 12.62
C ASN A 290 32.04 31.54 13.34
N THR A 291 31.60 32.03 14.50
CA THR A 291 32.29 33.10 15.25
C THR A 291 32.44 32.90 16.76
N LYS A 292 31.68 32.00 17.41
CA LYS A 292 31.72 31.79 18.87
C LYS A 292 32.64 30.64 19.27
N SER A 293 33.46 30.88 20.29
CA SER A 293 34.45 29.92 20.81
C SER A 293 33.80 28.75 21.57
N PRO A 294 34.50 27.61 21.75
CA PRO A 294 33.99 26.48 22.54
C PRO A 294 33.59 26.86 23.99
N SER A 295 34.30 27.83 24.58
CA SER A 295 33.99 28.43 25.89
C SER A 295 32.64 29.16 25.93
N GLU A 296 32.27 29.86 24.86
CA GLU A 296 31.00 30.58 24.76
C GLU A 296 29.83 29.63 24.49
N LEU A 297 30.05 28.55 23.71
CA LEU A 297 29.06 27.49 23.58
C LEU A 297 28.78 26.79 24.92
N ALA A 298 29.81 26.56 25.74
CA ALA A 298 29.68 25.97 27.06
C ALA A 298 28.89 26.87 28.03
N SER A 299 29.14 28.18 28.03
CA SER A 299 28.39 29.12 28.89
C SER A 299 26.93 29.24 28.48
N LEU A 300 26.62 29.23 27.18
CA LEU A 300 25.25 29.25 26.66
C LEU A 300 24.45 28.00 27.10
N VAL A 301 25.07 26.82 27.05
CA VAL A 301 24.45 25.56 27.51
C VAL A 301 24.11 25.61 29.00
N GLU A 302 24.98 26.20 29.83
CA GLU A 302 24.71 26.31 31.28
C GLU A 302 23.62 27.33 31.59
N GLN A 303 23.55 28.44 30.85
CA GLN A 303 22.44 29.40 30.92
C GLN A 303 21.11 28.75 30.53
N MET A 304 21.08 27.92 29.48
CA MET A 304 19.86 27.19 29.08
C MET A 304 19.39 26.21 30.16
N LYS A 305 20.31 25.47 30.83
CA LYS A 305 19.96 24.60 31.96
C LYS A 305 19.36 25.40 33.13
N ALA A 306 19.95 26.55 33.47
CA ALA A 306 19.42 27.42 34.52
C ALA A 306 18.00 27.92 34.20
N LEU A 307 17.75 28.29 32.94
CA LEU A 307 16.41 28.70 32.47
C LEU A 307 15.39 27.56 32.58
N GLN A 308 15.77 26.32 32.23
CA GLN A 308 14.92 25.14 32.38
C GLN A 308 14.60 24.83 33.85
N GLN A 309 15.56 25.00 34.76
CA GLN A 309 15.32 24.83 36.21
C GLN A 309 14.37 25.88 36.78
N LEU A 310 14.43 27.14 36.29
CA LEU A 310 13.48 28.18 36.67
C LEU A 310 12.06 27.87 36.16
N TYR A 311 11.91 27.41 34.92
CA TYR A 311 10.62 26.97 34.37
C TYR A 311 10.04 25.77 35.13
N ALA A 312 10.87 24.79 35.51
CA ALA A 312 10.45 23.66 36.32
C ALA A 312 9.91 24.12 37.69
N ARG A 313 10.58 25.07 38.35
CA ARG A 313 10.13 25.65 39.63
C ARG A 313 8.80 26.41 39.49
N GLN A 314 8.65 27.22 38.45
CA GLN A 314 7.39 27.95 38.19
C GLN A 314 6.20 27.01 37.96
N ASN A 315 6.39 25.90 37.24
CA ASN A 315 5.32 24.93 37.00
C ASN A 315 5.00 24.10 38.25
N ASN A 316 5.99 23.77 39.09
CA ASN A 316 5.75 23.05 40.36
C ASN A 316 4.96 23.92 41.36
N GLY A 317 5.09 25.25 41.27
CA GLY A 317 4.30 26.23 42.06
C GLY A 317 2.82 26.35 41.67
N ARG A 318 2.32 25.55 40.71
CA ARG A 318 0.90 25.50 40.30
C ARG A 318 0.17 24.21 40.72
N GLN A 319 0.78 23.39 41.59
CA GLN A 319 0.18 22.14 42.10
C GLN A 319 0.12 22.10 43.63
N GLN A 320 -0.52 23.08 44.23
CA GLN A 320 -1.19 22.93 45.54
C GLN A 320 -2.60 23.57 45.45
N PRO A 321 -3.64 22.92 46.00
CA PRO A 321 -4.98 23.50 46.14
C PRO A 321 -5.07 24.47 47.33
#